data_AF-A0A2S9GJ31-F1
#
_entry.id   AF-A0A2S9GJ31-F1
#
_cell.length_a   1.000
_cell.length_b   1.000
_cell.length_c   1.000
_cell.angle_alpha   90.00
_cell.angle_beta   90.00
_cell.angle_gamma   90.00
#
_symmetry.space_group_name_H-M   'P 1'
#
loop_
_entity.id
_entity.type
_entity.pdbx_description
1 polymer ?
#
loop_
_entity_poly.entity_id
_entity_poly.type
_entity_poly.pdbx_seq_one_letter_code
_entity_poly.pdbx_strand_id
1 'polypeptide(L)'
;DQFRAVNDNYGHPAGDAILVRVAERLAGAVHSTNTVARFGADAFAVLMEGDADTPQTLAQQVLTAFERPFVVADQELVVRPSIGL
;
A
#
# COMPACT_ATOMS: atom_id res chain seq x y z
N ASP A 1 -7.70 -9.29 -6.74
CA ASP A 1 -8.80 -8.30 -6.56
C ASP A 1 -9.30 -8.17 -5.12
N GLN A 2 -8.42 -7.95 -4.13
CA GLN A 2 -8.88 -7.58 -2.78
C GLN A 2 -9.58 -6.22 -2.79
N PHE A 3 -9.12 -5.30 -3.63
CA PHE A 3 -9.71 -3.96 -3.76
C PHE A 3 -11.15 -3.99 -4.29
N ARG A 4 -11.41 -4.75 -5.36
CA ARG A 4 -12.78 -4.94 -5.87
C ARG A 4 -13.70 -5.51 -4.79
N ALA A 5 -13.24 -6.50 -4.03
CA ALA A 5 -14.01 -7.07 -2.94
C ALA A 5 -14.36 -6.04 -1.85
N VAL A 6 -13.51 -5.04 -1.58
CA VAL A 6 -13.86 -3.93 -0.68
C VAL A 6 -14.98 -3.09 -1.27
N ASN A 7 -14.88 -2.71 -2.55
CA ASN A 7 -15.93 -1.92 -3.22
C ASN A 7 -17.27 -2.64 -3.25
N ASP A 8 -17.26 -3.94 -3.54
CA ASP A 8 -18.48 -4.74 -3.65
C ASP A 8 -19.17 -4.93 -2.30
N ASN A 9 -18.40 -5.05 -1.21
CA ASN A 9 -18.94 -5.28 0.15
C ASN A 9 -19.26 -4.00 0.92
N TYR A 10 -18.51 -2.91 0.70
CA TYR A 10 -18.55 -1.70 1.53
C TYR A 10 -18.76 -0.40 0.73
N GLY A 11 -18.86 -0.51 -0.60
CA GLY A 11 -19.08 0.61 -1.50
C GLY A 11 -17.82 1.37 -1.88
N HIS A 12 -17.94 2.21 -2.92
CA HIS A 12 -16.85 3.00 -3.47
C HIS A 12 -16.18 3.94 -2.45
N PRO A 13 -16.90 4.59 -1.51
CA PRO A 13 -16.25 5.43 -0.50
C PRO A 13 -15.26 4.66 0.39
N ALA A 14 -15.55 3.39 0.72
CA ALA A 14 -14.65 2.54 1.48
C ALA A 14 -13.42 2.14 0.64
N GLY A 15 -13.62 1.91 -0.66
CA GLY A 15 -12.55 1.78 -1.65
C GLY A 15 -11.59 2.97 -1.66
N ASP A 16 -12.14 4.17 -1.81
CA ASP A 16 -11.31 5.38 -1.85
C ASP A 16 -10.54 5.57 -0.54
N ALA A 17 -11.21 5.31 0.60
CA ALA A 17 -10.57 5.38 1.90
C ALA A 17 -9.42 4.36 2.03
N ILE A 18 -9.59 3.11 1.60
CA ILE A 18 -8.51 2.11 1.70
C ILE A 18 -7.33 2.51 0.82
N LEU A 19 -7.55 3.08 -0.38
CA LEU A 19 -6.47 3.55 -1.25
C LEU A 19 -5.65 4.67 -0.61
N VAL A 20 -6.32 5.62 0.06
CA VAL A 20 -5.64 6.68 0.81
C VAL A 20 -4.78 6.08 1.91
N ARG A 21 -5.32 5.17 2.72
CA ARG A 21 -4.56 4.54 3.81
C ARG A 21 -3.38 3.70 3.30
N VAL A 22 -3.56 3.00 2.19
CA VAL A 22 -2.49 2.25 1.53
C VAL A 22 -1.37 3.20 1.10
N ALA A 23 -1.71 4.33 0.48
CA ALA A 23 -0.74 5.34 0.09
C ALA A 23 0.02 5.92 1.29
N GLU A 24 -0.68 6.29 2.36
CA GLU A 24 -0.08 6.80 3.61
C GLU A 24 0.88 5.78 4.22
N ARG A 25 0.46 4.52 4.33
CA ARG A 25 1.29 3.46 4.90
C ARG A 25 2.51 3.17 4.04
N LEU A 26 2.35 3.14 2.73
CA LEU A 26 3.47 2.95 1.81
C LEU A 26 4.46 4.11 1.91
N ALA A 27 3.99 5.35 1.88
CA ALA A 27 4.83 6.54 2.05
C ALA A 27 5.58 6.54 3.39
N GLY A 28 4.94 6.12 4.47
CA GLY A 28 5.59 5.97 5.78
C GLY A 28 6.54 4.77 5.90
N ALA A 29 6.45 3.81 4.99
CA ALA A 29 7.29 2.62 4.96
C ALA A 29 8.52 2.77 4.04
N VAL A 30 8.67 3.88 3.32
CA VAL A 30 9.84 4.13 2.45
C VAL A 30 10.64 5.33 2.92
N HIS A 31 11.92 5.41 2.52
CA HIS A 31 12.75 6.57 2.84
C HIS A 31 12.20 7.84 2.17
N SER A 32 12.40 9.00 2.81
CA SER A 32 11.90 10.30 2.31
C SER A 32 12.45 10.73 0.94
N THR A 33 13.55 10.13 0.49
CA THR A 33 14.14 10.34 -0.84
C THR A 33 13.52 9.45 -1.91
N ASN A 34 12.75 8.42 -1.52
CA ASN A 34 12.08 7.54 -2.46
C ASN A 34 10.76 8.18 -2.90
N THR A 35 10.38 7.96 -4.15
CA THR A 35 9.12 8.46 -4.70
C THR A 35 8.07 7.36 -4.67
N VAL A 36 6.92 7.63 -4.06
CA VAL A 36 5.74 6.76 -4.11
C VAL A 36 4.74 7.33 -5.12
N ALA A 37 4.27 6.49 -6.04
CA ALA A 37 3.28 6.87 -7.03
C ALA A 37 2.14 5.85 -7.10
N ARG A 38 0.93 6.34 -7.35
CA ARG A 38 -0.20 5.49 -7.76
C ARG A 38 -0.13 5.28 -9.27
N PHE A 39 0.11 4.05 -9.69
CA PHE A 39 0.34 3.70 -11.10
C PHE A 39 -0.93 3.18 -11.80
N GLY A 40 -1.90 2.69 -11.03
CA GLY A 40 -3.18 2.19 -11.56
C GLY A 40 -4.33 2.37 -10.60
N ALA A 41 -5.41 1.61 -10.82
CA ALA A 41 -6.60 1.67 -9.95
C ALA A 41 -6.25 1.27 -8.51
N ASP A 42 -5.58 0.14 -8.32
CA ASP A 42 -5.13 -0.40 -7.03
C ASP A 42 -3.63 -0.71 -7.00
N ALA A 43 -2.89 -0.28 -8.03
CA ALA A 43 -1.46 -0.49 -8.16
C ALA A 43 -0.65 0.75 -7.75
N PHE A 44 0.41 0.51 -6.98
CA PHE A 44 1.37 1.51 -6.54
C PHE A 44 2.77 1.13 -7.01
N ALA A 45 3.60 2.14 -7.25
CA ALA A 45 5.00 2.00 -7.60
C ALA A 45 5.85 2.80 -6.61
N VAL A 46 7.05 2.29 -6.33
CA VAL A 46 8.07 3.00 -5.56
C VAL A 46 9.31 3.11 -6.43
N LEU A 47 9.76 4.34 -6.66
CA LEU A 47 11.05 4.63 -7.29
C LEU A 47 12.07 4.89 -6.19
N MET A 48 13.12 4.08 -6.16
CA MET A 48 14.24 4.22 -5.22
C MET A 48 15.32 5.11 -5.84
N GLU A 49 15.77 6.10 -5.07
CA GLU A 49 16.91 6.93 -5.44
C GLU A 49 18.09 6.65 -4.51
N GLY A 50 19.21 6.20 -5.10
CA GLY A 50 20.48 5.96 -4.40
C GLY A 50 20.65 4.55 -3.82
N ASP A 51 21.66 4.41 -2.95
CA ASP A 51 22.23 3.12 -2.53
C ASP A 51 21.83 2.72 -1.09
N ALA A 52 20.96 3.50 -0.45
CA ALA A 52 20.69 3.39 0.99
C ALA A 52 20.03 2.05 1.37
N ASP A 53 19.20 1.49 0.49
CA ASP A 53 18.52 0.22 0.67
C ASP A 53 18.64 -0.66 -0.58
N THR A 54 18.65 -1.98 -0.39
CA THR A 54 18.42 -2.90 -1.52
C THR A 54 16.92 -2.97 -1.83
N PRO A 55 16.52 -3.21 -3.09
CA PRO A 55 15.12 -3.41 -3.44
C PRO A 55 14.44 -4.52 -2.60
N GLN A 56 15.21 -5.55 -2.21
CA GLN A 56 14.74 -6.64 -1.34
C GLN A 56 14.46 -6.15 0.09
N THR A 57 15.35 -5.34 0.66
CA THR A 57 15.15 -4.74 1.99
C THR A 57 13.89 -3.89 2.02
N LEU A 58 13.71 -3.03 1.00
CA LEU A 58 12.54 -2.17 0.90
C LEU A 58 11.25 -2.98 0.73
N ALA A 59 11.27 -4.01 -0.12
CA ALA A 59 10.12 -4.90 -0.29
C ALA A 59 9.73 -5.58 1.03
N GLN A 60 10.71 -6.07 1.80
CA GLN A 60 10.43 -6.69 3.10
C GLN A 60 9.86 -5.68 4.10
N GLN A 61 10.39 -4.46 4.14
CA GLN A 61 9.88 -3.38 4.98
C GLN A 61 8.42 -3.02 4.65
N VAL A 62 8.10 -2.94 3.35
CA VAL A 62 6.73 -2.70 2.89
C VAL A 62 5.82 -3.88 3.26
N LEU A 63 6.25 -5.12 3.05
CA LEU A 63 5.47 -6.30 3.45
C LEU A 63 5.15 -6.29 4.95
N THR A 64 6.16 -6.04 5.79
CA THR A 64 5.98 -5.94 7.25
C THR A 64 5.05 -4.80 7.65
N ALA A 65 5.13 -3.64 6.98
CA ALA A 65 4.20 -2.54 7.25
C ALA A 65 2.74 -2.93 7.01
N PHE A 66 2.48 -3.76 6.00
CA PHE A 66 1.14 -4.22 5.61
C PHE A 66 0.60 -5.40 6.44
N GLU A 67 1.37 -5.96 7.37
CA GLU A 67 0.88 -7.00 8.30
C GLU A 67 -0.21 -6.47 9.24
N ARG A 68 -0.18 -5.17 9.56
CA ARG A 68 -1.22 -4.54 10.38
C ARG A 68 -2.51 -4.34 9.57
N PRO A 69 -3.70 -4.64 10.10
CA PRO A 69 -4.95 -4.31 9.41
C PRO A 69 -5.11 -2.81 9.13
N PHE A 70 -5.97 -2.48 8.18
CA PHE A 70 -6.46 -1.14 7.94
C PHE A 70 -7.83 -0.99 8.59
N VAL A 71 -8.10 0.15 9.24
CA VAL A 71 -9.43 0.45 9.77
C VAL A 71 -10.14 1.40 8.80
N VAL A 72 -11.24 0.95 8.20
CA VAL A 72 -12.07 1.73 7.27
C VAL A 72 -13.53 1.47 7.60
N ALA A 73 -14.33 2.53 7.77
CA ALA A 73 -15.74 2.44 8.14
C ALA A 73 -15.99 1.53 9.37
N ASP A 74 -15.15 1.66 10.40
CA ASP A 74 -15.16 0.85 11.63
C ASP A 74 -14.98 -0.67 11.40
N GLN A 75 -14.43 -1.07 10.25
CA GLN A 75 -14.09 -2.45 9.92
C GLN A 75 -12.58 -2.62 9.78
N GLU A 76 -12.06 -3.76 10.24
CA GLU A 76 -10.67 -4.16 10.02
C GLU A 76 -10.53 -4.92 8.70
N LEU A 77 -9.74 -4.36 7.79
CA LEU A 77 -9.45 -4.92 6.48
C LEU A 77 -7.98 -5.30 6.39
N VAL A 78 -7.72 -6.58 6.14
CA VAL A 78 -6.36 -7.07 5.87
C VAL A 78 -6.09 -6.93 4.39
N VAL A 79 -5.09 -6.12 4.04
CA VAL A 79 -4.62 -5.97 2.65
C VAL A 79 -3.23 -6.57 2.54
N ARG A 80 -3.08 -7.57 1.67
CA ARG A 80 -1.79 -8.22 1.41
C ARG A 80 -1.27 -7.79 0.03
N PRO A 81 -0.22 -6.97 -0.05
CA PRO A 81 0.34 -6.56 -1.33
C PRO A 81 1.16 -7.69 -1.94
N SER A 82 1.27 -7.67 -3.26
CA SER A 82 2.30 -8.41 -4.01
C SER A 82 3.28 -7.40 -4.56
N ILE A 83 4.58 -7.67 -4.45
CA ILE A 83 5.66 -6.75 -4.85
C ILE A 83 6.48 -7.40 -5.95
N GLY A 84 6.65 -6.70 -7.06
CA GLY A 84 7.63 -7.01 -8.10
C GLY A 84 8.87 -6.13 -7.94
N LEU A 85 10.06 -6.69 -8.19
CA LEU A 85 11.36 -6.02 -8.14
C LEU A 85 11.97 -5.92 -9.55
#